data_AF-A0A2V5U3K7-F1
#
_entry.id   AF-A0A2V5U3K7-F1
#
_cell.length_a   1.000
_cell.length_b   1.000
_cell.length_c   1.000
_cell.angle_alpha   90.00
_cell.angle_beta   90.00
_cell.angle_gamma   90.00
#
_symmetry.space_group_name_H-M   'P 1'
#
loop_
_entity.id
_entity.type
_entity.pdbx_description
1 polymer ?
#
loop_
_entity_poly.entity_id
_entity_poly.type
_entity_poly.pdbx_seq_one_letter_code
_entity_poly.pdbx_strand_id
1 'polypeptide(L)'
;YQIGKYKSAGDMFTQKEMTPAHREFINSLLDDLFGRYVEGIAKGRSKSPDDIRKLIDNAPFTAPQAKDAGLIDGALYHEDVEKELKKRLGYKESDELHIAKGADYRQVSQESLGLNKGEKVAVVFAAGDITSG
;
A
#
# COMPACT_ATOMS: atom_id res chain seq x y z
N TYR A 1 -35.37 -9.67 8.79
CA TYR A 1 -35.89 -9.31 7.46
C TYR A 1 -34.71 -8.86 6.61
N GLN A 2 -34.46 -9.51 5.46
CA GLN A 2 -33.40 -9.15 4.52
C GLN A 2 -34.09 -8.65 3.24
N ILE A 3 -33.79 -7.42 2.83
CA ILE A 3 -34.28 -6.86 1.56
C ILE A 3 -33.02 -6.63 0.70
N GLY A 4 -32.82 -7.52 -0.27
CA GLY A 4 -31.71 -7.46 -1.25
C GLY A 4 -30.81 -8.70 -1.24
N LYS A 5 -30.66 -9.32 -2.43
CA LYS A 5 -29.88 -10.55 -2.67
C LYS A 5 -28.42 -10.48 -2.20
N TYR A 6 -27.81 -9.30 -2.26
CA TYR A 6 -26.39 -9.09 -1.94
C TYR A 6 -26.16 -8.40 -0.58
N LYS A 7 -27.21 -8.17 0.23
CA LYS A 7 -27.07 -7.59 1.57
C LYS A 7 -26.71 -8.68 2.58
N SER A 8 -25.49 -9.20 2.49
CA SER A 8 -25.04 -10.43 3.16
C SER A 8 -24.57 -10.26 4.61
N ALA A 9 -24.57 -9.05 5.18
CA ALA A 9 -24.12 -8.81 6.55
C ALA A 9 -24.91 -9.65 7.59
N GLY A 10 -26.18 -9.95 7.33
CA GLY A 10 -27.01 -10.81 8.18
C GLY A 10 -26.80 -12.32 7.96
N ASP A 11 -26.15 -12.72 6.86
CA ASP A 11 -25.92 -14.12 6.51
C ASP A 11 -25.02 -14.78 7.57
N MET A 12 -24.09 -14.03 8.17
CA MET A 12 -23.21 -14.52 9.25
C MET A 12 -23.96 -15.05 10.47
N PHE A 13 -25.20 -14.59 10.72
CA PHE A 13 -26.02 -15.02 11.86
C PHE A 13 -27.10 -16.04 11.47
N THR A 14 -27.33 -16.25 10.18
CA THR A 14 -28.49 -17.00 9.68
C THR A 14 -28.10 -18.20 8.82
N GLN A 15 -26.86 -18.24 8.32
CA GLN A 15 -26.33 -19.28 7.45
C GLN A 15 -25.09 -19.92 8.08
N LYS A 16 -24.89 -21.21 7.80
CA LYS A 16 -23.66 -21.93 8.22
C LYS A 16 -22.50 -21.70 7.26
N GLU A 17 -22.80 -21.32 6.01
CA GLU A 17 -21.84 -21.13 4.93
C GLU A 17 -22.22 -19.90 4.10
N MET A 18 -21.27 -19.39 3.30
CA MET A 18 -21.54 -18.30 2.36
C MET A 18 -22.62 -18.71 1.35
N THR A 19 -23.64 -17.87 1.22
CA THR A 19 -24.61 -17.99 0.13
C THR A 19 -23.91 -17.81 -1.23
N PRO A 20 -24.45 -18.38 -2.33
CA PRO A 20 -23.88 -18.16 -3.66
C PRO A 20 -23.73 -16.68 -4.02
N ALA A 21 -24.71 -15.86 -3.65
CA ALA A 21 -24.70 -14.41 -3.87
C ALA A 21 -23.61 -13.70 -3.06
N HIS A 22 -23.42 -14.08 -1.79
CA HIS A 22 -22.36 -13.54 -0.95
C HIS A 22 -20.98 -13.90 -1.52
N ARG A 23 -20.79 -15.15 -1.95
CA ARG A 23 -19.53 -15.61 -2.55
C ARG A 23 -19.20 -14.86 -3.85
N GLU A 24 -20.20 -14.70 -4.72
CA GLU A 24 -20.07 -13.94 -5.98
C GLU A 24 -19.61 -12.50 -5.71
N PHE A 25 -20.27 -11.81 -4.78
CA PHE A 25 -19.93 -10.44 -4.41
C PHE A 25 -18.51 -10.32 -3.84
N ILE A 26 -18.15 -11.16 -2.86
CA ILE A 26 -16.83 -11.10 -2.22
C ILE A 26 -15.73 -11.43 -3.23
N ASN A 27 -15.91 -12.45 -4.07
CA ASN A 27 -14.93 -12.76 -5.11
C ASN A 27 -14.75 -11.59 -6.07
N SER A 28 -15.82 -10.96 -6.56
CA SER A 28 -15.71 -9.79 -7.44
C SER A 28 -14.93 -8.64 -6.80
N LEU A 29 -15.13 -8.39 -5.51
CA LEU A 29 -14.38 -7.36 -4.77
C LEU A 29 -12.91 -7.73 -4.61
N LEU A 30 -12.62 -8.99 -4.25
CA LEU A 30 -11.26 -9.48 -4.07
C LEU A 30 -10.49 -9.52 -5.39
N ASP A 31 -11.13 -9.90 -6.49
CA ASP A 31 -10.53 -9.94 -7.82
C ASP A 31 -10.14 -8.54 -8.30
N ASP A 32 -11.00 -7.53 -8.09
CA ASP A 32 -10.68 -6.13 -8.40
C ASP A 32 -9.51 -5.61 -7.54
N LEU A 33 -9.54 -5.86 -6.23
CA LEU A 33 -8.46 -5.45 -5.33
C LEU A 33 -7.12 -6.14 -5.68
N PHE A 34 -7.17 -7.44 -5.96
CA PHE A 34 -6.01 -8.21 -6.39
C PHE A 34 -5.46 -7.69 -7.73
N GLY A 35 -6.34 -7.39 -8.68
CA GLY A 35 -5.99 -6.76 -9.96
C GLY A 35 -5.21 -5.46 -9.76
N ARG A 36 -5.70 -4.56 -8.90
CA ARG A 36 -5.02 -3.29 -8.57
C ARG A 36 -3.65 -3.51 -7.93
N TYR A 37 -3.51 -4.50 -7.04
CA TYR A 37 -2.20 -4.84 -6.47
C TYR A 37 -1.23 -5.34 -7.54
N VAL A 38 -1.66 -6.26 -8.39
CA VAL A 38 -0.86 -6.80 -9.49
C VAL A 38 -0.40 -5.69 -10.42
N GLU A 39 -1.29 -4.79 -10.82
CA GLU A 39 -0.97 -3.65 -11.69
C GLU A 39 0.03 -2.68 -11.05
N GLY A 40 -0.16 -2.34 -9.77
CA GLY A 40 0.74 -1.46 -9.03
C GLY A 40 2.16 -2.04 -8.94
N ILE A 41 2.28 -3.33 -8.63
CA ILE A 41 3.56 -4.03 -8.55
C ILE A 41 4.19 -4.16 -9.95
N ALA A 42 3.39 -4.54 -10.96
CA ALA A 42 3.84 -4.66 -12.34
C ALA A 42 4.47 -3.36 -12.85
N LYS A 43 3.81 -2.22 -12.61
CA LYS A 43 4.33 -0.90 -12.93
C LYS A 43 5.62 -0.59 -12.17
N GLY A 44 5.65 -0.85 -10.86
CA GLY A 44 6.82 -0.59 -10.01
C GLY A 44 8.04 -1.45 -10.35
N ARG A 45 7.84 -2.67 -10.85
CA ARG A 45 8.89 -3.63 -11.20
C ARG A 45 9.14 -3.78 -12.70
N SER A 46 8.43 -3.01 -13.53
CA SER A 46 8.51 -3.10 -15.00
C SER A 46 8.33 -4.54 -15.52
N LYS A 47 7.34 -5.25 -15.00
CA LYS A 47 7.00 -6.64 -15.36
C LYS A 47 5.57 -6.70 -15.90
N SER A 48 5.22 -7.79 -16.60
CA SER A 48 3.83 -8.00 -17.01
C SER A 48 2.96 -8.38 -15.78
N PRO A 49 1.66 -8.03 -15.78
CA PRO A 49 0.72 -8.50 -14.75
C PRO A 49 0.73 -10.02 -14.57
N ASP A 50 0.88 -10.78 -15.65
CA ASP A 50 0.89 -12.25 -15.59
C ASP A 50 2.16 -12.80 -14.94
N ASP A 51 3.31 -12.16 -15.16
CA ASP A 51 4.53 -12.53 -14.45
C ASP A 51 4.41 -12.23 -12.96
N ILE A 52 3.79 -11.10 -12.59
CA ILE A 52 3.52 -10.78 -11.18
C ILE A 52 2.57 -11.80 -10.55
N ARG A 53 1.50 -12.22 -11.24
CA ARG A 53 0.60 -13.28 -10.75
C ARG A 53 1.35 -14.57 -10.48
N LYS A 54 2.17 -15.03 -11.45
CA LYS A 54 3.02 -16.22 -11.27
C LYS A 54 3.97 -16.06 -10.08
N LEU A 55 4.57 -14.89 -9.89
CA LEU A 55 5.44 -14.64 -8.75
C LEU A 55 4.67 -14.71 -7.43
N ILE A 56 3.48 -14.14 -7.35
CA ILE A 56 2.62 -14.21 -6.16
C ILE A 56 2.25 -15.66 -5.84
N ASP A 57 1.86 -16.44 -6.85
CA ASP A 57 1.47 -17.85 -6.68
C ASP A 57 2.63 -18.76 -6.22
N ASN A 58 3.88 -18.34 -6.45
CA ASN A 58 5.09 -19.09 -6.08
C ASN A 58 5.80 -18.52 -4.85
N ALA A 59 5.19 -17.56 -4.13
CA ALA A 59 5.72 -17.06 -2.86
C ALA A 59 5.66 -18.14 -1.75
N PRO A 60 6.49 -18.05 -0.69
CA PRO A 60 7.43 -16.97 -0.36
C PRO A 60 8.83 -17.12 -1.01
N PHE A 61 9.54 -15.99 -1.13
CA PHE A 61 10.92 -15.92 -1.64
C PHE A 61 11.91 -15.54 -0.54
N THR A 62 13.09 -16.14 -0.56
CA THR A 62 14.27 -15.62 0.16
C THR A 62 14.82 -14.37 -0.53
N ALA A 63 15.66 -13.59 0.16
CA ALA A 63 16.24 -12.37 -0.43
C ALA A 63 17.00 -12.61 -1.76
N PRO A 64 17.83 -13.67 -1.91
CA PRO A 64 18.46 -13.97 -3.20
C PRO A 64 17.43 -14.30 -4.29
N GLN A 65 16.45 -15.15 -3.99
CA GLN A 65 15.40 -15.52 -4.95
C GLN A 65 14.54 -14.32 -5.36
N ALA A 66 14.23 -13.42 -4.42
CA ALA A 66 13.48 -12.20 -4.71
C ALA A 66 14.27 -11.25 -5.61
N LYS A 67 15.60 -11.19 -5.45
CA LYS A 67 16.48 -10.40 -6.34
C LYS A 67 16.50 -11.00 -7.74
N ASP A 68 16.68 -12.32 -7.85
CA ASP A 68 16.70 -13.03 -9.13
C ASP A 68 15.35 -12.91 -9.87
N ALA A 69 14.25 -12.95 -9.11
CA ALA A 69 12.91 -12.70 -9.61
C ALA A 69 12.65 -11.23 -9.99
N GLY A 70 13.53 -10.30 -9.61
CA GLY A 70 13.36 -8.85 -9.82
C GLY A 70 12.26 -8.23 -8.96
N LEU A 71 11.99 -8.81 -7.79
CA LEU A 71 11.10 -8.26 -6.76
C LEU A 71 11.78 -7.25 -5.84
N ILE A 72 13.12 -7.28 -5.77
CA ILE A 72 13.97 -6.32 -5.06
C ILE A 72 15.20 -5.99 -5.91
N ASP A 73 15.78 -4.81 -5.68
CA ASP A 73 16.95 -4.33 -6.43
C ASP A 73 18.28 -4.80 -5.80
N GLY A 74 18.27 -5.11 -4.50
CA GLY A 74 19.43 -5.58 -3.76
C GLY A 74 19.05 -6.12 -2.38
N ALA A 75 19.95 -6.94 -1.83
CA ALA A 75 19.87 -7.46 -0.47
C ALA A 75 21.16 -7.04 0.26
N LEU A 76 21.09 -5.94 0.99
CA LEU A 76 22.22 -5.32 1.67
C LEU A 76 21.93 -5.19 3.16
N TYR A 77 22.99 -5.17 3.98
CA TYR A 77 22.85 -4.78 5.38
C TYR A 77 22.58 -3.28 5.49
N HIS A 78 22.02 -2.87 6.63
CA HIS A 78 21.64 -1.48 6.87
C HIS A 78 22.81 -0.50 6.67
N GLU A 79 23.99 -0.82 7.20
CA GLU A 79 25.19 0.02 7.06
C GLU A 79 25.63 0.18 5.59
N ASP A 80 25.45 -0.84 4.77
CA ASP A 80 25.79 -0.78 3.34
C ASP A 80 24.80 0.09 2.56
N VAL A 81 23.52 0.07 2.97
CA VAL A 81 22.51 0.99 2.42
C VAL A 81 22.86 2.44 2.77
N GLU A 82 23.26 2.72 4.02
CA GLU A 82 23.68 4.07 4.41
C GLU A 82 24.91 4.55 3.64
N LYS A 83 25.93 3.70 3.47
CA LYS A 83 27.11 4.02 2.66
C LYS A 83 26.73 4.38 1.22
N GLU A 84 25.84 3.59 0.60
CA GLU A 84 25.37 3.86 -0.76
C GLU A 84 24.58 5.17 -0.85
N LEU A 85 23.73 5.47 0.14
CA LEU A 85 23.00 6.74 0.20
C LEU A 85 23.96 7.93 0.36
N LYS A 86 24.93 7.86 1.27
CA LYS A 86 25.96 8.90 1.45
C LYS A 86 26.69 9.17 0.14
N LYS A 87 27.14 8.11 -0.54
CA LYS A 87 27.82 8.20 -1.83
C LYS A 87 26.94 8.88 -2.89
N ARG A 88 25.68 8.49 -3.02
CA ARG A 88 24.74 9.08 -4.01
C ARG A 88 24.43 10.55 -3.75
N LEU A 89 24.42 10.96 -2.48
CA LEU A 89 24.11 12.31 -2.07
C LEU A 89 25.36 13.21 -1.92
N GLY A 90 26.56 12.68 -2.17
CA GLY A 90 27.82 13.43 -2.12
C GLY A 90 28.37 13.69 -0.71
N TYR A 91 27.94 12.92 0.29
CA TYR A 91 28.47 12.97 1.65
C TYR A 91 29.83 12.26 1.73
N LYS A 92 30.70 12.70 2.64
CA LYS A 92 31.89 11.92 3.02
C LYS A 92 31.46 10.77 3.91
N GLU A 93 32.28 9.72 3.99
CA GLU A 93 31.97 8.56 4.85
C GLU A 93 31.84 8.94 6.33
N SER A 94 32.66 9.90 6.78
CA SER A 94 32.66 10.45 8.14
C SER A 94 31.43 11.30 8.46
N ASP A 95 30.70 11.77 7.45
CA ASP A 95 29.59 12.69 7.65
C ASP A 95 28.35 11.93 8.12
N GLU A 96 27.55 12.55 8.98
CA GLU A 96 26.26 11.99 9.39
C GLU A 96 25.22 12.21 8.29
N LEU A 97 24.43 11.18 7.97
CA LEU A 97 23.36 11.31 6.99
C LEU A 97 22.20 12.09 7.62
N HIS A 98 21.86 13.24 7.05
CA HIS A 98 20.74 14.04 7.55
C HIS A 98 19.41 13.43 7.08
N ILE A 99 18.70 12.78 8.00
CA ILE A 99 17.40 12.14 7.73
C ILE A 99 16.29 12.95 8.38
N ALA A 100 15.38 13.50 7.56
CA ALA A 100 14.13 14.06 8.05
C ALA A 100 13.09 12.93 8.23
N LYS A 101 12.64 12.69 9.46
CA LYS A 101 11.56 11.73 9.70
C LYS A 101 10.25 12.31 9.19
N GLY A 102 9.40 11.47 8.61
CA GLY A 102 8.10 11.90 8.11
C GLY A 102 7.20 12.50 9.19
N ALA A 103 7.36 12.09 10.45
CA ALA A 103 6.63 12.69 11.57
C ALA A 103 7.05 14.14 11.84
N ASP A 104 8.36 14.39 11.92
CA ASP A 104 8.94 15.72 12.13
C ASP A 104 8.62 16.63 10.94
N TYR A 105 8.72 16.10 9.72
CA TYR A 105 8.39 16.82 8.49
C TYR A 105 6.93 17.29 8.47
N ARG A 106 5.99 16.46 8.93
CA ARG A 106 4.55 16.81 9.00
C ARG A 106 4.22 17.90 10.02
N GLN A 107 5.09 18.15 11.00
CA GLN A 107 4.87 19.20 11.99
C GLN A 107 5.12 20.61 11.43
N VAL A 108 5.87 20.72 10.32
CA VAL A 108 6.11 22.01 9.67
C VAL A 108 4.83 22.48 9.00
N SER A 109 4.27 23.60 9.48
CA SER A 109 3.05 24.15 8.91
C SER A 109 3.30 24.71 7.52
N GLN A 110 2.32 24.57 6.63
CA GLN A 110 2.42 25.09 5.26
C GLN A 110 2.56 26.62 5.27
N GLU A 111 1.95 27.28 6.24
CA GLU A 111 2.02 28.73 6.44
C GLU A 111 3.43 29.21 6.80
N SER A 112 4.19 28.43 7.59
CA SER A 112 5.58 28.74 7.93
C SER A 112 6.50 28.75 6.70
N LEU A 113 6.11 28.03 5.65
CA LEU A 113 6.80 27.99 4.35
C LEU A 113 6.23 29.03 3.37
N GLY A 114 5.30 29.88 3.82
CA GLY A 114 4.65 30.88 2.98
C GLY A 114 3.63 30.31 2.00
N LEU A 115 3.21 29.05 2.16
CA LEU A 115 2.15 28.40 1.37
C LEU A 115 0.76 28.71 1.97
N ASN A 116 -0.31 28.23 1.33
CA ASN A 116 -1.72 28.38 1.77
C ASN A 116 -2.25 29.82 1.92
N LYS A 117 -1.74 30.77 1.12
CA LYS A 117 -2.16 32.19 1.17
C LYS A 117 -3.42 32.53 0.35
N GLY A 118 -3.96 31.58 -0.41
CA GLY A 118 -5.06 31.79 -1.36
C GLY A 118 -6.44 31.37 -0.84
N GLU A 119 -7.38 31.26 -1.77
CA GLU A 119 -8.73 30.75 -1.51
C GLU A 119 -8.70 29.34 -0.92
N LYS A 120 -9.64 29.03 -0.03
CA LYS A 120 -9.69 27.77 0.73
C LYS A 120 -10.93 26.97 0.38
N VAL A 121 -10.75 25.67 0.18
CA VAL A 121 -11.85 24.69 0.04
C VAL A 121 -11.89 23.85 1.32
N ALA A 122 -13.05 23.79 1.96
CA ALA A 122 -13.24 22.96 3.15
C ALA A 122 -13.31 21.48 2.76
N VAL A 123 -12.53 20.65 3.45
CA VAL A 123 -12.59 19.19 3.34
C VAL A 123 -13.25 18.64 4.60
N VAL A 124 -14.38 17.97 4.43
CA VAL A 124 -15.12 17.32 5.53
C VAL A 124 -14.90 15.81 5.44
N PHE A 125 -14.44 15.21 6.53
CA PHE A 125 -14.17 13.77 6.60
C PHE A 125 -15.36 13.05 7.23
N ALA A 126 -15.88 12.03 6.53
CA ALA A 126 -16.80 11.04 7.08
C ALA A 126 -16.10 9.68 7.05
N ALA A 127 -15.48 9.31 8.18
CA ALA A 127 -14.69 8.10 8.31
C ALA A 127 -15.12 7.30 9.54
N GLY A 128 -15.26 5.98 9.38
CA GLY A 128 -15.82 5.09 10.41
C GLY A 128 -17.32 4.87 10.27
N ASP A 129 -17.90 4.21 11.26
CA ASP A 129 -19.34 3.94 11.31
C ASP A 129 -20.15 5.22 11.54
N ILE A 130 -21.36 5.27 10.98
CA ILE A 130 -22.31 6.36 11.21
C ILE A 130 -23.16 5.98 12.42
N THR A 131 -22.94 6.66 13.55
CA THR A 131 -23.75 6.51 14.77
C THR A 131 -24.78 7.64 14.85
N SER A 132 -25.95 7.38 15.45
CA SER A 132 -26.82 8.45 15.90
C SER A 132 -26.11 9.20 17.04
N GLY A 133 -26.07 10.52 16.95
CA GLY A 133 -25.66 11.38 18.07
C GLY A 133 -26.65 11.33 19.22
#